data_AF-A0A2E5D3V2-F1
#
_entry.id   AF-A0A2E5D3V2-F1
#
_cell.length_a   1.000
_cell.length_b   1.000
_cell.length_c   1.000
_cell.angle_alpha   90.00
_cell.angle_beta   90.00
_cell.angle_gamma   90.00
#
_symmetry.space_group_name_H-M   'P 1'
#
loop_
_entity.id
_entity.type
_entity.pdbx_description
1 polymer ?
#
loop_
_entity_poly.entity_id
_entity_poly.type
_entity_poly.pdbx_seq_one_letter_code
_entity_poly.pdbx_strand_id
1 'polypeptide(L)'
;MTKKAAQLAFFLALGSSLPGDTVTALSNDVAGGHKDPYTPVGSISVTPTVVQPGVRPRMVWGIKYPESVADISELDRNGTISLQQNVDLKIRVMGVALQAGSTQLPAALWVRVGASAPWELIFYGREGDVQPDEIVFEKSGVPANTQIDFSARSQTASGTWYETQSTSGSSLSVIGMVDGDKVPDFVPAYEQGRIESFMTQFLDEENHVVLGPRDIIHTFELGTSSPGAWWFDMQDIVCMTTLSQVEEEQSGVDRSQLETDFAQGGIIQVIPGTVDDRGVIKLGRK
;
A
#
# COMPACT_ATOMS: atom_id res chain seq x y z
N MET A 1 -37.39 -70.00 -6.38
CA MET A 1 -37.49 -68.67 -5.76
C MET A 1 -36.08 -68.13 -5.51
N THR A 2 -35.92 -66.81 -5.47
CA THR A 2 -34.73 -65.96 -5.19
C THR A 2 -33.62 -65.79 -6.26
N LYS A 3 -33.85 -64.75 -7.09
CA LYS A 3 -33.05 -63.53 -7.39
C LYS A 3 -31.53 -63.58 -7.70
N LYS A 4 -31.20 -62.76 -8.72
CA LYS A 4 -29.94 -62.38 -9.38
C LYS A 4 -28.79 -61.89 -8.46
N ALA A 5 -27.55 -62.11 -8.91
CA ALA A 5 -26.50 -61.08 -9.03
C ALA A 5 -25.43 -61.53 -10.04
N ALA A 6 -25.19 -60.73 -11.08
CA ALA A 6 -24.05 -60.88 -11.99
C ALA A 6 -23.02 -59.79 -11.62
N GLN A 7 -21.83 -60.21 -11.20
CA GLN A 7 -20.68 -59.32 -11.00
C GLN A 7 -19.90 -59.22 -12.32
N LEU A 8 -19.82 -58.00 -12.87
CA LEU A 8 -18.94 -57.66 -13.98
C LEU A 8 -17.63 -57.12 -13.39
N ALA A 9 -16.54 -57.82 -13.67
CA ALA A 9 -15.19 -57.41 -13.30
C ALA A 9 -14.68 -56.33 -14.26
N PHE A 10 -14.18 -55.23 -13.71
CA PHE A 10 -13.39 -54.22 -14.42
C PHE A 10 -12.00 -54.19 -13.76
N PHE A 11 -10.99 -54.74 -14.44
CA PHE A 11 -9.59 -54.50 -14.12
C PHE A 11 -9.08 -53.44 -15.09
N LEU A 12 -8.92 -52.21 -14.59
CA LEU A 12 -8.35 -51.08 -15.32
C LEU A 12 -6.83 -50.99 -15.06
N ALA A 13 -6.11 -50.73 -16.14
CA ALA A 13 -4.66 -50.74 -16.25
C ALA A 13 -3.95 -49.70 -15.38
N LEU A 14 -2.74 -50.08 -14.94
CA LEU A 14 -1.73 -49.24 -14.30
C LEU A 14 -1.18 -48.20 -15.27
N GLY A 15 -1.16 -46.94 -14.85
CA GLY A 15 -0.37 -45.88 -15.48
C GLY A 15 -0.79 -44.48 -15.03
N SER A 16 -0.01 -43.86 -14.14
CA SER A 16 0.39 -42.44 -14.21
C SER A 16 1.27 -42.04 -13.02
N SER A 17 2.29 -41.25 -13.36
CA SER A 17 3.23 -40.50 -12.52
C SER A 17 2.54 -39.51 -11.58
N LEU A 18 3.06 -39.35 -10.36
CA LEU A 18 2.73 -38.24 -9.45
C LEU A 18 3.87 -37.21 -9.46
N PRO A 19 3.69 -36.03 -10.10
CA PRO A 19 4.44 -34.82 -9.77
C PRO A 19 3.76 -34.07 -8.61
N GLY A 20 4.57 -33.37 -7.82
CA GLY A 20 4.24 -32.87 -6.49
C GLY A 20 3.16 -31.80 -6.40
N ASP A 21 2.39 -31.88 -5.32
CA ASP A 21 1.46 -30.85 -4.88
C ASP A 21 2.22 -29.71 -4.21
N THR A 22 2.39 -28.59 -4.92
CA THR A 22 2.45 -27.27 -4.30
C THR A 22 1.10 -26.99 -3.66
N VAL A 23 1.05 -26.96 -2.33
CA VAL A 23 -0.12 -26.45 -1.60
C VAL A 23 -0.07 -24.92 -1.66
N THR A 24 -0.73 -24.34 -2.66
CA THR A 24 -1.16 -22.95 -2.64
C THR A 24 -2.33 -22.84 -1.68
N ALA A 25 -2.09 -22.34 -0.46
CA ALA A 25 -3.16 -21.93 0.43
C ALA A 25 -3.75 -20.63 -0.12
N LEU A 26 -4.94 -20.73 -0.73
CA LEU A 26 -5.78 -19.58 -1.04
C LEU A 26 -6.42 -19.12 0.28
N SER A 27 -5.97 -18.00 0.84
CA SER A 27 -6.70 -17.31 1.90
C SER A 27 -7.93 -16.64 1.27
N ASN A 28 -9.12 -17.05 1.72
CA ASN A 28 -10.34 -16.33 1.46
C ASN A 28 -10.41 -15.15 2.45
N ASP A 29 -9.85 -14.01 2.07
CA ASP A 29 -10.11 -12.75 2.76
C ASP A 29 -11.35 -12.08 2.14
N VAL A 30 -12.44 -12.05 2.93
CA VAL A 30 -13.59 -11.19 2.68
C VAL A 30 -13.58 -10.10 3.74
N ALA A 31 -13.07 -8.93 3.36
CA ALA A 31 -13.57 -7.60 3.80
C ALA A 31 -12.71 -6.50 3.15
N GLY A 32 -13.25 -5.82 2.13
CA GLY A 32 -13.08 -4.38 1.87
C GLY A 32 -11.69 -3.70 1.86
N GLY A 33 -10.57 -4.40 1.84
CA GLY A 33 -9.23 -3.81 1.84
C GLY A 33 -8.64 -3.61 0.45
N HIS A 34 -7.88 -2.54 0.27
CA HIS A 34 -7.16 -2.17 -0.95
C HIS A 34 -6.38 -3.35 -1.56
N LYS A 35 -6.54 -3.57 -2.87
CA LYS A 35 -6.03 -4.75 -3.60
C LYS A 35 -4.54 -4.66 -3.97
N ASP A 36 -3.68 -4.22 -3.07
CA ASP A 36 -2.23 -4.32 -3.25
C ASP A 36 -1.66 -5.34 -2.25
N PRO A 37 -0.68 -6.18 -2.63
CA PRO A 37 -0.38 -7.40 -1.90
C PRO A 37 0.31 -7.11 -0.56
N TYR A 38 -0.48 -7.12 0.50
CA TYR A 38 -0.04 -7.20 1.90
C TYR A 38 0.64 -8.54 2.24
N THR A 39 0.72 -9.49 1.31
CA THR A 39 1.12 -10.87 1.61
C THR A 39 2.65 -11.04 1.61
N PRO A 40 3.29 -11.34 2.75
CA PRO A 40 4.70 -11.69 2.79
C PRO A 40 4.96 -12.91 1.92
N VAL A 41 6.03 -12.89 1.14
CA VAL A 41 6.48 -14.03 0.33
C VAL A 41 7.73 -14.62 0.95
N GLY A 42 7.95 -15.91 0.80
CA GLY A 42 9.13 -16.53 1.43
C GLY A 42 9.46 -17.91 0.92
N SER A 43 10.62 -18.40 1.33
CA SER A 43 11.09 -19.75 1.06
C SER A 43 11.42 -20.47 2.36
N ILE A 44 11.08 -21.75 2.42
CA ILE A 44 11.47 -22.64 3.51
C ILE A 44 12.49 -23.64 2.97
N SER A 45 13.62 -23.78 3.64
CA SER A 45 14.62 -24.79 3.32
C SER A 45 14.95 -25.63 4.55
N VAL A 46 15.13 -26.93 4.36
CA VAL A 46 15.49 -27.88 5.42
C VAL A 46 16.71 -28.67 4.96
N THR A 47 17.74 -28.75 5.81
CA THR A 47 18.97 -29.50 5.50
C THR A 47 19.41 -30.37 6.69
N PRO A 48 19.68 -31.67 6.50
CA PRO A 48 19.43 -32.43 5.27
C PRO A 48 17.94 -32.70 5.04
N THR A 49 17.56 -32.86 3.76
CA THR A 49 16.19 -33.23 3.34
C THR A 49 15.85 -34.69 3.60
N VAL A 50 16.85 -35.53 3.90
CA VAL A 50 16.68 -36.94 4.29
C VAL A 50 17.09 -37.09 5.75
N VAL A 51 16.19 -37.64 6.56
CA VAL A 51 16.45 -37.87 7.98
C VAL A 51 17.27 -39.14 8.13
N GLN A 52 18.48 -39.01 8.67
CA GLN A 52 19.30 -40.12 9.11
C GLN A 52 19.38 -40.15 10.64
N PRO A 53 19.37 -41.32 11.29
CA PRO A 53 19.58 -41.42 12.73
C PRO A 53 20.87 -40.71 13.15
N GLY A 54 20.76 -39.81 14.13
CA GLY A 54 21.89 -39.01 14.63
C GLY A 54 22.15 -37.69 13.88
N VAL A 55 21.44 -37.41 12.79
CA VAL A 55 21.55 -36.12 12.09
C VAL A 55 20.45 -35.16 12.54
N ARG A 56 20.83 -33.93 12.89
CA ARG A 56 19.90 -32.87 13.27
C ARG A 56 19.56 -32.01 12.04
N PRO A 57 18.32 -32.07 11.52
CA PRO A 57 17.92 -31.17 10.46
C PRO A 57 17.92 -29.72 10.95
N ARG A 58 18.36 -28.82 10.07
CA ARG A 58 18.25 -27.37 10.22
C ARG A 58 17.17 -26.88 9.27
N MET A 59 16.22 -26.12 9.81
CA MET A 59 15.22 -25.41 9.03
C MET A 59 15.62 -23.93 8.97
N VAL A 60 15.55 -23.35 7.78
CA VAL A 60 15.72 -21.92 7.54
C VAL A 60 14.47 -21.42 6.84
N TRP A 61 13.88 -20.37 7.38
CA TRP A 61 12.75 -19.67 6.77
C TRP A 61 13.20 -18.28 6.35
N GLY A 62 13.20 -18.00 5.06
CA GLY A 62 13.40 -16.66 4.51
C GLY A 62 12.05 -16.02 4.21
N ILE A 63 11.67 -14.99 4.96
CA ILE A 63 10.45 -14.20 4.72
C ILE A 63 10.86 -12.84 4.17
N LYS A 64 10.28 -12.45 3.03
CA LYS A 64 10.34 -11.11 2.46
C LYS A 64 8.99 -10.43 2.70
N TYR A 65 9.00 -9.41 3.54
CA TYR A 65 7.85 -8.55 3.77
C TYR A 65 7.70 -7.55 2.61
N PRO A 66 6.46 -7.11 2.29
CA PRO A 66 6.28 -6.02 1.34
C PRO A 66 6.94 -4.74 1.87
N GLU A 67 7.59 -3.99 0.98
CA GLU A 67 8.16 -2.68 1.30
C GLU A 67 7.06 -1.70 1.68
N SER A 68 7.32 -0.92 2.72
CA SER A 68 6.48 0.18 3.19
C SER A 68 6.83 1.50 2.50
N VAL A 69 5.98 2.52 2.60
CA VAL A 69 6.28 3.87 2.10
C VAL A 69 7.62 4.37 2.65
N ALA A 70 7.90 4.09 3.92
CA ALA A 70 9.14 4.49 4.60
C ALA A 70 10.40 3.82 4.04
N ASP A 71 10.27 2.66 3.37
CA ASP A 71 11.38 2.00 2.68
C ASP A 71 11.63 2.59 1.28
N ILE A 72 10.63 3.29 0.71
CA ILE A 72 10.60 3.73 -0.69
C ILE A 72 10.80 5.25 -0.80
N SER A 73 10.35 6.00 0.21
CA SER A 73 10.29 7.46 0.20
C SER A 73 10.21 8.05 1.60
N GLU A 74 10.52 9.34 1.71
CA GLU A 74 10.26 10.15 2.90
C GLU A 74 9.05 11.03 2.65
N LEU A 75 8.14 11.07 3.62
CA LEU A 75 6.98 11.97 3.61
C LEU A 75 7.22 13.08 4.64
N ASP A 76 7.17 14.33 4.20
CA ASP A 76 7.23 15.46 5.12
C ASP A 76 5.86 15.78 5.74
N ARG A 77 5.84 16.71 6.71
CA ARG A 77 4.61 17.07 7.43
C ARG A 77 3.52 17.68 6.56
N ASN A 78 3.88 18.27 5.42
CA ASN A 78 2.94 18.91 4.51
C ASN A 78 2.52 17.96 3.39
N GLY A 79 3.02 16.72 3.39
CA GLY A 79 2.70 15.69 2.41
C GLY A 79 3.59 15.69 1.16
N THR A 80 4.70 16.41 1.15
CA THR A 80 5.68 16.29 0.05
C THR A 80 6.40 14.94 0.16
N ILE A 81 6.48 14.24 -0.96
CA ILE A 81 7.12 12.92 -1.07
C ILE A 81 8.53 13.11 -1.64
N SER A 82 9.55 12.60 -0.96
CA SER A 82 10.93 12.54 -1.45
C SER A 82 11.34 11.10 -1.68
N LEU A 83 11.50 10.69 -2.95
CA LEU A 83 11.78 9.29 -3.29
C LEU A 83 13.21 8.88 -2.92
N GLN A 84 13.36 7.69 -2.32
CA GLN A 84 14.65 7.08 -2.02
C GLN A 84 15.11 6.07 -3.09
N GLN A 85 14.16 5.55 -3.88
CA GLN A 85 14.42 4.62 -4.98
C GLN A 85 13.58 4.96 -6.22
N ASN A 86 13.82 4.25 -7.33
CA ASN A 86 13.02 4.40 -8.54
C ASN A 86 11.65 3.75 -8.34
N VAL A 87 10.59 4.43 -8.76
CA VAL A 87 9.20 3.96 -8.57
C VAL A 87 8.34 4.24 -9.78
N ASP A 88 7.24 3.50 -9.88
CA ASP A 88 6.07 3.88 -10.65
C ASP A 88 5.08 4.58 -9.72
N LEU A 89 4.53 5.70 -10.17
CA LEU A 89 3.64 6.58 -9.44
C LEU A 89 2.22 6.49 -10.02
N LYS A 90 1.23 6.24 -9.17
CA LYS A 90 -0.20 6.29 -9.53
C LYS A 90 -0.96 7.19 -8.56
N ILE A 91 -1.84 8.03 -9.07
CA ILE A 91 -2.69 8.91 -8.25
C ILE A 91 -4.15 8.69 -8.60
N ARG A 92 -5.00 8.63 -7.57
CA ARG A 92 -6.46 8.58 -7.67
C ARG A 92 -7.06 9.68 -6.81
N VAL A 93 -8.21 10.22 -7.22
CA VAL A 93 -8.99 11.15 -6.40
C VAL A 93 -10.07 10.36 -5.67
N MET A 94 -10.09 10.44 -4.35
CA MET A 94 -11.00 9.65 -3.51
C MET A 94 -12.30 10.40 -3.22
N GLY A 95 -12.24 11.73 -3.14
CA GLY A 95 -13.42 12.55 -2.85
C GLY A 95 -13.13 14.05 -2.93
N VAL A 96 -14.22 14.81 -3.05
CA VAL A 96 -14.26 16.28 -3.02
C VAL A 96 -15.48 16.67 -2.21
N ALA A 97 -15.31 17.44 -1.14
CA ALA A 97 -16.42 17.79 -0.23
C ALA A 97 -16.57 19.28 0.06
N LEU A 98 -16.11 20.16 -0.84
CA LEU A 98 -16.31 21.60 -0.64
C LEU A 98 -17.69 22.09 -1.13
N GLN A 99 -18.40 22.86 -0.31
CA GLN A 99 -19.69 23.46 -0.67
C GLN A 99 -19.87 24.89 -0.14
N ALA A 100 -20.70 25.67 -0.84
CA ALA A 100 -21.23 26.93 -0.36
C ALA A 100 -22.76 26.83 -0.24
N GLY A 101 -23.27 26.82 1.00
CA GLY A 101 -24.66 26.50 1.26
C GLY A 101 -24.97 25.07 0.79
N SER A 102 -25.90 24.92 -0.14
CA SER A 102 -26.25 23.62 -0.75
C SER A 102 -25.60 23.39 -2.12
N THR A 103 -24.65 24.25 -2.53
CA THR A 103 -24.01 24.17 -3.85
C THR A 103 -22.60 23.61 -3.71
N GLN A 104 -22.35 22.47 -4.35
CA GLN A 104 -21.01 21.89 -4.45
C GLN A 104 -20.11 22.75 -5.32
N LEU A 105 -18.91 23.02 -4.82
CA LEU A 105 -17.90 23.82 -5.48
C LEU A 105 -16.88 22.90 -6.16
N PRO A 106 -16.37 23.27 -7.35
CA PRO A 106 -15.38 22.46 -8.03
C PRO A 106 -14.01 22.60 -7.36
N ALA A 107 -13.28 21.52 -7.18
CA ALA A 107 -11.88 21.52 -6.78
C ALA A 107 -11.00 21.20 -8.00
N ALA A 108 -9.81 21.80 -8.02
CA ALA A 108 -8.77 21.49 -8.99
C ALA A 108 -7.55 20.95 -8.26
N LEU A 109 -6.95 19.88 -8.79
CA LEU A 109 -5.78 19.20 -8.24
C LEU A 109 -4.67 19.17 -9.28
N TRP A 110 -3.47 19.50 -8.85
CA TRP A 110 -2.25 19.43 -9.63
C TRP A 110 -1.22 18.56 -8.92
N VAL A 111 -0.38 17.91 -9.73
CA VAL A 111 0.82 17.22 -9.28
C VAL A 111 2.05 17.85 -9.95
N ARG A 112 3.18 17.83 -9.25
CA ARG A 112 4.49 18.14 -9.81
C ARG A 112 5.45 17.01 -9.47
N VAL A 113 6.05 16.39 -10.48
CA VAL A 113 7.05 15.32 -10.31
C VAL A 113 8.43 15.87 -10.66
N GLY A 114 9.15 16.30 -9.63
CA GLY A 114 10.45 16.96 -9.66
C GLY A 114 10.34 18.44 -9.28
N ALA A 115 11.20 18.93 -8.38
CA ALA A 115 11.11 20.29 -7.82
C ALA A 115 11.09 21.42 -8.87
N SER A 116 11.69 21.21 -10.05
CA SER A 116 11.72 22.16 -11.17
C SER A 116 10.77 21.80 -12.32
N ALA A 117 9.98 20.74 -12.20
CA ALA A 117 9.00 20.35 -13.20
C ALA A 117 7.79 21.30 -13.19
N PRO A 118 7.07 21.44 -14.32
CA PRO A 118 5.80 22.16 -14.32
C PRO A 118 4.73 21.42 -13.49
N TRP A 119 3.74 22.17 -13.01
CA TRP A 119 2.54 21.60 -12.42
C TRP A 119 1.62 21.05 -13.51
N GLU A 120 1.15 19.83 -13.33
CA GLU A 120 0.23 19.12 -14.23
C GLU A 120 -1.15 19.05 -13.58
N LEU A 121 -2.19 19.55 -14.25
CA LEU A 121 -3.57 19.44 -13.77
C LEU A 121 -4.04 18.00 -13.96
N ILE A 122 -4.40 17.33 -12.88
CA ILE A 122 -4.82 15.91 -12.90
C ILE A 122 -6.30 15.74 -12.60
N PHE A 123 -6.94 16.71 -11.96
CA PHE A 123 -8.38 16.68 -11.71
C PHE A 123 -8.97 18.09 -11.67
N TYR A 124 -10.17 18.26 -12.24
CA TYR A 124 -10.99 19.45 -12.07
C TYR A 124 -12.47 19.08 -12.12
N GLY A 125 -13.15 19.15 -10.98
CA GLY A 125 -14.53 18.66 -10.87
C GLY A 125 -15.12 18.85 -9.48
N ARG A 126 -16.35 18.42 -9.30
CA ARG A 126 -17.09 18.37 -8.03
C ARG A 126 -17.12 16.94 -7.49
N GLU A 127 -17.76 16.75 -6.33
CA GLU A 127 -17.98 15.42 -5.73
C GLU A 127 -18.52 14.41 -6.75
N GLY A 128 -19.58 14.77 -7.49
CA GLY A 128 -20.20 13.88 -8.47
C GLY A 128 -19.36 13.55 -9.72
N ASP A 129 -18.23 14.25 -9.91
CA ASP A 129 -17.29 14.00 -11.01
C ASP A 129 -16.16 13.03 -10.57
N VAL A 130 -16.06 12.69 -9.29
CA VAL A 130 -15.01 11.82 -8.76
C VAL A 130 -15.31 10.36 -9.08
N GLN A 131 -14.31 9.66 -9.63
CA GLN A 131 -14.31 8.21 -9.81
C GLN A 131 -13.14 7.61 -9.01
N PRO A 132 -13.38 7.08 -7.79
CA PRO A 132 -12.30 6.65 -6.90
C PRO A 132 -11.40 5.53 -7.45
N ASP A 133 -11.90 4.72 -8.38
CA ASP A 133 -11.14 3.64 -9.03
C ASP A 133 -10.28 4.14 -10.21
N GLU A 134 -10.54 5.35 -10.71
CA GLU A 134 -9.85 5.93 -11.87
C GLU A 134 -8.45 6.44 -11.48
N ILE A 135 -7.44 6.02 -12.25
CA ILE A 135 -6.09 6.56 -12.15
C ILE A 135 -6.06 7.86 -12.95
N VAL A 136 -6.06 9.00 -12.24
CA VAL A 136 -6.04 10.33 -12.85
C VAL A 136 -4.64 10.78 -13.28
N PHE A 137 -3.61 10.11 -12.76
CA PHE A 137 -2.22 10.32 -13.16
C PHE A 137 -1.40 9.06 -12.95
N GLU A 138 -0.58 8.73 -13.94
CA GLU A 138 0.37 7.62 -13.88
C GLU A 138 1.71 8.05 -14.49
N LYS A 139 2.81 7.69 -13.84
CA LYS A 139 4.15 7.92 -14.36
C LYS A 139 5.09 6.80 -13.93
N SER A 140 5.61 6.07 -14.91
CA SER A 140 6.57 5.00 -14.67
C SER A 140 8.02 5.50 -14.61
N GLY A 141 8.86 4.78 -13.87
CA GLY A 141 10.31 5.00 -13.84
C GLY A 141 10.71 6.37 -13.29
N VAL A 142 9.97 6.89 -12.31
CA VAL A 142 10.34 8.13 -11.61
C VAL A 142 11.62 7.85 -10.81
N PRO A 143 12.71 8.60 -11.03
CA PRO A 143 13.99 8.28 -10.43
C PRO A 143 14.04 8.62 -8.93
N ALA A 144 14.91 7.92 -8.20
CA ALA A 144 15.29 8.27 -6.83
C ALA A 144 15.73 9.74 -6.71
N ASN A 145 15.58 10.33 -5.53
CA ASN A 145 15.80 11.75 -5.23
C ASN A 145 14.87 12.72 -5.98
N THR A 146 13.76 12.21 -6.52
CA THR A 146 12.70 13.06 -7.07
C THR A 146 11.73 13.47 -5.98
N GLN A 147 11.40 14.76 -5.93
CA GLN A 147 10.35 15.32 -5.09
C GLN A 147 9.02 15.28 -5.83
N ILE A 148 7.96 14.79 -5.19
CA ILE A 148 6.59 14.84 -5.69
C ILE A 148 5.80 15.78 -4.78
N ASP A 149 5.21 16.80 -5.39
CA ASP A 149 4.39 17.78 -4.69
C ASP A 149 2.97 17.80 -5.26
N PHE A 150 2.03 18.20 -4.41
CA PHE A 150 0.65 18.40 -4.78
C PHE A 150 0.23 19.85 -4.56
N SER A 151 -0.75 20.30 -5.34
CA SER A 151 -1.37 21.59 -5.15
C SER A 151 -2.85 21.53 -5.50
N ALA A 152 -3.67 22.26 -4.77
CA ALA A 152 -5.09 22.32 -5.02
C ALA A 152 -5.68 23.71 -4.73
N ARG A 153 -6.79 24.02 -5.39
CA ARG A 153 -7.62 25.20 -5.10
C ARG A 153 -9.05 24.95 -5.54
N SER A 154 -9.97 25.71 -4.97
CA SER A 154 -11.39 25.69 -5.35
C SER A 154 -11.91 27.10 -5.64
N GLN A 155 -13.15 27.20 -6.09
CA GLN A 155 -13.85 28.45 -6.35
C GLN A 155 -14.86 28.75 -5.25
N THR A 156 -14.98 30.02 -4.90
CA THR A 156 -16.14 30.58 -4.20
C THR A 156 -17.43 30.41 -5.01
N ALA A 157 -18.58 30.59 -4.38
CA ALA A 157 -19.89 30.56 -5.06
C ALA A 157 -20.02 31.57 -6.20
N SER A 158 -19.25 32.66 -6.19
CA SER A 158 -19.21 33.67 -7.27
C SER A 158 -18.20 33.35 -8.38
N GLY A 159 -17.52 32.20 -8.33
CA GLY A 159 -16.53 31.77 -9.32
C GLY A 159 -15.12 32.37 -9.15
N THR A 160 -14.89 33.15 -8.08
CA THR A 160 -13.54 33.61 -7.71
C THR A 160 -12.77 32.47 -7.07
N TRP A 161 -11.49 32.30 -7.38
CA TRP A 161 -10.67 31.26 -6.77
C TRP A 161 -10.32 31.59 -5.31
N TYR A 162 -10.39 30.57 -4.45
CA TYR A 162 -9.71 30.57 -3.15
C TYR A 162 -8.18 30.54 -3.34
N GLU A 163 -7.47 30.74 -2.24
CA GLU A 163 -6.01 30.57 -2.19
C GLU A 163 -5.61 29.15 -2.59
N THR A 164 -4.47 29.04 -3.26
CA THR A 164 -3.89 27.76 -3.62
C THR A 164 -3.16 27.15 -2.42
N GLN A 165 -3.54 25.94 -2.05
CA GLN A 165 -2.80 25.13 -1.09
C GLN A 165 -1.81 24.23 -1.80
N SER A 166 -0.65 24.00 -1.21
CA SER A 166 0.39 23.14 -1.79
C SER A 166 1.28 22.53 -0.72
N THR A 167 1.67 21.28 -0.95
CA THR A 167 2.64 20.55 -0.09
C THR A 167 3.99 21.25 -0.10
N SER A 168 4.35 21.92 -1.19
CA SER A 168 5.57 22.74 -1.31
C SER A 168 5.54 24.05 -0.51
N GLY A 169 4.42 24.37 0.12
CA GLY A 169 4.25 25.51 1.02
C GLY A 169 4.56 25.15 2.49
N SER A 170 4.03 25.96 3.41
CA SER A 170 4.10 25.70 4.87
C SER A 170 2.73 25.73 5.55
N SER A 171 1.67 25.63 4.74
CA SER A 171 0.29 25.65 5.21
C SER A 171 -0.09 24.32 5.84
N LEU A 172 -0.88 24.35 6.91
CA LEU A 172 -1.50 23.17 7.52
C LEU A 172 -2.77 22.72 6.78
N SER A 173 -3.15 23.42 5.71
CA SER A 173 -4.30 23.10 4.86
C SER A 173 -4.03 21.98 3.86
N VAL A 174 -2.86 21.34 3.94
CA VAL A 174 -2.57 20.09 3.24
C VAL A 174 -1.70 19.23 4.14
N ILE A 175 -2.03 17.94 4.21
CA ILE A 175 -1.23 16.94 4.91
C ILE A 175 -1.15 15.68 4.04
N GLY A 176 -0.04 14.97 4.16
CA GLY A 176 0.09 13.60 3.70
C GLY A 176 0.15 12.68 4.92
N MET A 177 -0.49 11.53 4.84
CA MET A 177 -0.49 10.50 5.88
C MET A 177 -0.25 9.13 5.26
N VAL A 178 0.43 8.26 6.02
CA VAL A 178 0.64 6.84 5.67
C VAL A 178 -0.15 5.93 6.60
N ASP A 179 -0.13 4.63 6.33
CA ASP A 179 -0.75 3.63 7.20
C ASP A 179 -0.29 3.76 8.67
N GLY A 180 -1.26 3.75 9.58
CA GLY A 180 -1.07 3.90 11.02
C GLY A 180 -0.90 5.34 11.53
N ASP A 181 -0.80 6.35 10.66
CA ASP A 181 -0.73 7.75 11.11
C ASP A 181 -2.04 8.19 11.75
N LYS A 182 -1.95 8.92 12.86
CA LYS A 182 -3.13 9.53 13.50
C LYS A 182 -3.53 10.79 12.73
N VAL A 183 -4.82 10.94 12.44
CA VAL A 183 -5.34 12.20 11.88
C VAL A 183 -5.07 13.36 12.86
N PRO A 184 -4.64 14.56 12.39
CA PRO A 184 -4.23 15.61 13.29
C PRO A 184 -5.36 16.18 14.16
N ASP A 185 -5.07 16.38 15.46
CA ASP A 185 -6.01 16.90 16.46
C ASP A 185 -6.48 18.35 16.17
N PHE A 186 -5.81 19.08 15.28
CA PHE A 186 -6.22 20.44 14.89
C PHE A 186 -7.38 20.46 13.89
N VAL A 187 -7.88 19.30 13.47
CA VAL A 187 -8.98 19.14 12.52
C VAL A 187 -10.23 18.65 13.27
N PRO A 188 -11.11 19.56 13.74
CA PRO A 188 -12.18 19.19 14.67
C PRO A 188 -13.21 18.22 14.08
N ALA A 189 -13.29 18.12 12.75
CA ALA A 189 -14.26 17.27 12.06
C ALA A 189 -14.11 15.78 12.41
N TYR A 190 -12.87 15.29 12.57
CA TYR A 190 -12.60 13.88 12.87
C TYR A 190 -12.96 13.51 14.32
N GLU A 191 -12.84 14.44 15.27
CA GLU A 191 -13.28 14.22 16.65
C GLU A 191 -14.81 14.32 16.81
N GLN A 192 -15.48 15.01 15.89
CA GLN A 192 -16.92 15.27 15.92
C GLN A 192 -17.73 14.28 15.07
N GLY A 193 -17.07 13.29 14.45
CA GLY A 193 -17.72 12.32 13.56
C GLY A 193 -18.25 12.93 12.26
N ARG A 194 -17.73 14.09 11.85
CA ARG A 194 -18.08 14.77 10.59
C ARG A 194 -17.12 14.34 9.47
N ILE A 195 -17.02 13.03 9.32
CA ILE A 195 -16.15 12.37 8.37
C ILE A 195 -17.01 12.04 7.15
N GLU A 196 -16.56 12.50 5.99
CA GLU A 196 -17.19 12.22 4.71
C GLU A 196 -17.13 10.72 4.40
N SER A 197 -18.16 10.22 3.73
CA SER A 197 -18.30 8.79 3.49
C SER A 197 -17.09 8.17 2.79
N PHE A 198 -16.47 8.90 1.86
CA PHE A 198 -15.27 8.46 1.17
C PHE A 198 -14.03 8.38 2.07
N MET A 199 -13.98 9.10 3.19
CA MET A 199 -12.90 9.02 4.18
C MET A 199 -13.08 7.89 5.19
N THR A 200 -14.32 7.49 5.49
CA THR A 200 -14.58 6.49 6.55
C THR A 200 -13.92 5.13 6.28
N GLN A 201 -13.67 4.78 5.03
CA GLN A 201 -12.97 3.54 4.67
C GLN A 201 -11.46 3.57 4.96
N PHE A 202 -10.90 4.75 5.20
CA PHE A 202 -9.47 4.97 5.42
C PHE A 202 -9.13 5.21 6.88
N LEU A 203 -10.08 5.02 7.80
CA LEU A 203 -9.89 5.32 9.22
C LEU A 203 -10.33 4.16 10.09
N ASP A 204 -9.54 3.87 11.13
CA ASP A 204 -9.93 2.95 12.19
C ASP A 204 -10.84 3.62 13.25
N GLU A 205 -11.24 2.84 14.27
CA GLU A 205 -12.11 3.31 15.34
C GLU A 205 -11.44 4.38 16.23
N GLU A 206 -10.11 4.50 16.16
CA GLU A 206 -9.28 5.44 16.90
C GLU A 206 -8.80 6.65 16.05
N ASN A 207 -9.31 6.82 14.83
CA ASN A 207 -8.91 7.83 13.85
C ASN A 207 -7.43 7.75 13.41
N HIS A 208 -6.88 6.54 13.29
CA HIS A 208 -5.66 6.29 12.51
C HIS A 208 -6.00 5.92 11.08
N VAL A 209 -5.13 6.32 10.16
CA VAL A 209 -5.20 6.05 8.75
C VAL A 209 -4.94 4.56 8.49
N VAL A 210 -5.79 3.93 7.68
CA VAL A 210 -5.66 2.52 7.26
C VAL A 210 -5.45 2.46 5.76
N LEU A 211 -4.24 2.10 5.34
CA LEU A 211 -3.79 2.16 3.94
C LEU A 211 -2.94 0.96 3.53
N GLY A 212 -2.77 0.78 2.22
CA GLY A 212 -1.75 -0.10 1.68
C GLY A 212 -0.35 0.29 2.17
N PRO A 213 0.58 -0.67 2.29
CA PRO A 213 1.95 -0.38 2.73
C PRO A 213 2.66 0.60 1.79
N ARG A 214 2.13 0.82 0.58
CA ARG A 214 2.68 1.67 -0.48
C ARG A 214 1.80 2.88 -0.81
N ASP A 215 0.72 3.04 -0.06
CA ASP A 215 -0.26 4.10 -0.29
C ASP A 215 -0.02 5.27 0.66
N ILE A 216 -0.22 6.47 0.14
CA ILE A 216 -0.17 7.73 0.87
C ILE A 216 -1.48 8.44 0.59
N ILE A 217 -2.17 8.92 1.62
CA ILE A 217 -3.36 9.75 1.47
C ILE A 217 -3.00 11.21 1.68
N HIS A 218 -3.37 12.05 0.72
CA HIS A 218 -3.26 13.51 0.83
C HIS A 218 -4.63 14.09 1.04
N THR A 219 -4.76 14.93 2.05
CA THR A 219 -6.01 15.60 2.37
C THR A 219 -5.81 17.11 2.36
N PHE A 220 -6.82 17.84 1.90
CA PHE A 220 -6.74 19.28 1.69
C PHE A 220 -7.94 19.99 2.30
N GLU A 221 -7.67 21.18 2.82
CA GLU A 221 -8.65 22.19 3.17
C GLU A 221 -8.48 23.39 2.21
N LEU A 222 -9.51 23.76 1.48
CA LEU A 222 -9.49 24.80 0.44
C LEU A 222 -10.40 25.98 0.80
N GLY A 223 -11.41 25.78 1.65
CA GLY A 223 -12.35 26.81 2.08
C GLY A 223 -11.77 27.78 3.10
N THR A 224 -10.77 27.36 3.89
CA THR A 224 -10.13 28.21 4.91
C THR A 224 -8.65 27.86 5.13
N SER A 225 -7.89 28.78 5.73
CA SER A 225 -6.51 28.55 6.18
C SER A 225 -6.36 28.64 7.70
N SER A 226 -7.48 28.51 8.43
CA SER A 226 -7.53 28.65 9.89
C SER A 226 -7.79 27.29 10.57
N PRO A 227 -6.73 26.56 10.99
CA PRO A 227 -6.87 25.33 11.77
C PRO A 227 -7.76 25.51 12.99
N GLY A 228 -8.56 24.47 13.30
CA GLY A 228 -9.50 24.49 14.42
C GLY A 228 -10.82 25.22 14.17
N ALA A 229 -11.02 25.87 13.02
CA ALA A 229 -12.33 26.38 12.64
C ALA A 229 -13.33 25.23 12.43
N TRP A 230 -14.62 25.44 12.69
CA TRP A 230 -15.62 24.36 12.62
C TRP A 230 -15.85 23.82 11.19
N TRP A 231 -15.41 24.56 10.18
CA TRP A 231 -15.42 24.22 8.75
C TRP A 231 -14.02 23.89 8.22
N PHE A 232 -13.00 23.77 9.10
CA PHE A 232 -11.67 23.26 8.75
C PHE A 232 -11.71 21.74 8.97
N ASP A 233 -11.99 20.98 7.91
CA ASP A 233 -12.23 19.54 8.01
C ASP A 233 -11.22 18.69 7.23
N MET A 234 -10.37 19.32 6.40
CA MET A 234 -9.37 18.65 5.57
C MET A 234 -9.99 17.59 4.66
N GLN A 235 -11.21 17.79 4.17
CA GLN A 235 -11.91 16.84 3.31
C GLN A 235 -12.38 17.48 1.99
N ASP A 236 -11.99 18.73 1.72
CA ASP A 236 -12.37 19.46 0.52
C ASP A 236 -11.88 18.80 -0.76
N ILE A 237 -10.68 18.20 -0.73
CA ILE A 237 -10.24 17.24 -1.73
C ILE A 237 -9.30 16.22 -1.08
N VAL A 238 -9.49 14.96 -1.44
CA VAL A 238 -8.67 13.84 -0.97
C VAL A 238 -8.18 13.04 -2.16
N CYS A 239 -6.89 12.77 -2.21
CA CYS A 239 -6.29 11.90 -3.21
C CYS A 239 -5.39 10.85 -2.57
N MET A 240 -5.28 9.71 -3.23
CA MET A 240 -4.41 8.62 -2.83
C MET A 240 -3.29 8.47 -3.85
N THR A 241 -2.08 8.34 -3.35
CA THR A 241 -0.87 8.10 -4.13
C THR A 241 -0.34 6.71 -3.83
N THR A 242 -0.17 5.88 -4.85
CA THR A 242 0.43 4.55 -4.73
C THR A 242 1.82 4.57 -5.36
N LEU A 243 2.83 4.08 -4.62
CA LEU A 243 4.21 3.93 -5.09
C LEU A 243 4.54 2.44 -5.30
N SER A 244 4.77 2.00 -6.54
CA SER A 244 5.22 0.64 -6.81
C SER A 244 6.68 0.62 -7.28
N GLN A 245 7.39 -0.47 -7.02
CA GLN A 245 8.70 -0.68 -7.66
C GLN A 245 8.52 -0.72 -9.18
N VAL A 246 9.51 -0.19 -9.91
CA VAL A 246 9.58 -0.37 -11.36
C VAL A 246 9.63 -1.87 -11.62
N GLU A 247 8.69 -2.39 -12.42
CA GLU A 247 8.79 -3.77 -12.92
C GLU A 247 10.06 -3.87 -13.77
N GLU A 248 11.16 -4.35 -13.18
CA GLU A 248 12.25 -4.88 -13.97
C GLU A 248 11.69 -6.11 -14.68
N GLU A 249 11.51 -6.03 -16.01
CA GLU A 249 11.33 -7.22 -16.82
C GLU A 249 12.43 -8.21 -16.42
N GLN A 250 12.05 -9.28 -15.72
CA GLN A 250 12.93 -10.40 -15.45
C GLN A 250 13.25 -11.09 -16.78
N SER A 251 14.14 -10.46 -17.55
CA SER A 251 14.83 -11.04 -18.69
C SER A 251 15.69 -12.19 -18.16
N GLY A 252 15.13 -13.39 -18.15
CA GLY A 252 15.85 -14.65 -18.04
C GLY A 252 16.31 -14.99 -16.62
N VAL A 253 15.59 -15.93 -15.99
CA VAL A 253 16.19 -16.76 -14.94
C VAL A 253 17.33 -17.55 -15.57
N ASP A 254 18.56 -17.02 -15.52
CA ASP A 254 19.76 -17.80 -15.81
C ASP A 254 20.02 -18.72 -14.61
N ARG A 255 19.55 -19.95 -14.75
CA ARG A 255 19.68 -21.03 -13.74
C ARG A 255 21.14 -21.37 -13.40
N SER A 256 22.13 -20.80 -14.10
CA SER A 256 23.55 -21.06 -13.86
C SER A 256 24.15 -20.29 -12.67
N GLN A 257 23.51 -19.21 -12.19
CA GLN A 257 24.05 -18.43 -11.05
C GLN A 257 23.59 -18.91 -9.66
N LEU A 258 22.53 -19.72 -9.59
CA LEU A 258 22.04 -20.27 -8.30
C LEU A 258 22.98 -21.32 -7.69
N GLU A 259 23.88 -21.93 -8.46
CA GLU A 259 24.83 -22.92 -7.93
C GLU A 259 26.14 -22.30 -7.40
N THR A 260 26.44 -21.04 -7.77
CA THR A 260 27.74 -20.42 -7.43
C THR A 260 27.74 -19.70 -6.08
N ASP A 261 26.60 -19.15 -5.64
CA ASP A 261 26.49 -18.43 -4.36
C ASP A 261 26.45 -19.35 -3.12
N PHE A 262 26.17 -20.64 -3.29
CA PHE A 262 26.25 -21.61 -2.19
C PHE A 262 27.68 -21.99 -1.79
N ALA A 263 28.70 -21.59 -2.57
CA ALA A 263 30.09 -21.97 -2.32
C ALA A 263 30.90 -20.93 -1.53
N GLN A 264 30.42 -19.69 -1.36
CA GLN A 264 31.19 -18.61 -0.73
C GLN A 264 30.37 -17.71 0.21
N GLY A 265 29.63 -18.30 1.15
CA GLY A 265 28.94 -17.54 2.21
C GLY A 265 29.83 -17.24 3.42
N GLY A 266 30.74 -16.27 3.28
CA GLY A 266 31.46 -15.68 4.41
C GLY A 266 30.58 -14.68 5.19
N ILE A 267 30.34 -14.99 6.47
CA ILE A 267 29.87 -14.12 7.57
C ILE A 267 28.61 -13.27 7.26
N ILE A 268 27.43 -13.90 7.34
CA ILE A 268 26.20 -13.20 7.71
C ILE A 268 26.05 -13.32 9.23
N GLN A 269 25.90 -12.19 9.92
CA GLN A 269 25.72 -12.13 11.36
C GLN A 269 24.31 -12.64 11.72
N VAL A 270 24.19 -13.95 11.95
CA VAL A 270 22.97 -14.61 12.41
C VAL A 270 22.74 -14.26 13.88
N ILE A 271 21.58 -13.69 14.22
CA ILE A 271 21.09 -13.60 15.60
C ILE A 271 20.33 -14.90 15.89
N PRO A 272 20.84 -15.82 16.74
CA PRO A 272 20.16 -17.08 17.01
C PRO A 272 19.06 -16.89 18.06
N GLY A 273 17.79 -17.03 17.65
CA GLY A 273 16.68 -17.32 18.56
C GLY A 273 16.63 -18.82 18.85
N THR A 274 16.56 -19.23 20.12
CA THR A 274 16.37 -20.65 20.51
C THR A 274 14.92 -20.86 20.94
N VAL A 275 14.26 -21.86 20.38
CA VAL A 275 12.91 -22.30 20.77
C VAL A 275 13.08 -23.39 21.83
N ASP A 276 12.40 -23.27 22.98
CA ASP A 276 12.40 -24.33 23.98
C ASP A 276 11.38 -25.43 23.65
N ASP A 277 11.51 -26.58 24.30
CA ASP A 277 10.75 -27.82 24.03
C ASP A 277 9.22 -27.69 24.29
N ARG A 278 8.73 -26.48 24.60
CA ARG A 278 7.30 -26.16 24.75
C ARG A 278 6.76 -25.26 23.62
N GLY A 279 7.57 -24.96 22.61
CA GLY A 279 7.13 -24.19 21.45
C GLY A 279 6.90 -22.71 21.72
N VAL A 280 7.48 -22.15 22.79
CA VAL A 280 7.39 -20.71 23.09
C VAL A 280 8.69 -20.01 22.68
N ILE A 281 8.58 -19.04 21.77
CA ILE A 281 9.70 -18.18 21.38
C ILE A 281 9.94 -17.16 22.49
N LYS A 282 11.08 -17.24 23.19
CA LYS A 282 11.57 -16.13 24.01
C LYS A 282 12.58 -15.34 23.20
N LEU A 283 12.17 -14.15 22.72
CA LEU A 283 13.10 -13.16 22.18
C LEU A 283 14.19 -12.86 23.21
N GLY A 284 15.45 -13.09 22.83
CA GLY A 284 16.60 -12.59 23.58
C GLY A 284 16.67 -11.08 23.40
N ARG A 285 16.30 -10.32 24.43
CA ARG A 285 16.49 -8.87 24.46
C ARG A 285 17.99 -8.57 24.49
N LYS A 286 18.47 -7.84 23.48
CA LYS A 286 19.45 -6.76 23.63
C LYS A 286 19.09 -5.65 22.66
#